data_AF-A0AAD7IPH3-F1
#
_entry.id   AF-A0AAD7IPH3-F1
#
_cell.length_a   1.000
_cell.length_b   1.000
_cell.length_c   1.000
_cell.angle_alpha   90.00
_cell.angle_beta   90.00
_cell.angle_gamma   90.00
#
_symmetry.space_group_name_H-M   'P 1'
#
loop_
_entity.id
_entity.type
_entity.pdbx_description
1 polymer ?
#
loop_
_entity_poly.entity_id
_entity_poly.type
_entity_poly.pdbx_seq_one_letter_code
_entity_poly.pdbx_strand_id
1 'polypeptide(L)'
;VLGSYMSDHNHPTGNANLPFVQIPKETREYIAGLLRQKIDPTHILSIIHGGVYDQDDLFERDETVKAARSEFIELRDIRRIEKEIEAENVRLHPDDGES
;
A
#
# COMPACT_ATOMS: atom_id res chain seq x y z
N VAL A 1 29.97 -13.56 -28.24
CA VAL A 1 29.83 -12.17 -27.73
C VAL A 1 29.76 -12.25 -26.22
N LEU A 2 30.81 -11.84 -25.52
CA LEU A 2 30.84 -11.76 -24.06
C LEU A 2 30.05 -10.50 -23.66
N GLY A 3 28.90 -10.68 -23.01
CA GLY A 3 28.04 -9.58 -22.59
C GLY A 3 28.73 -8.72 -21.54
N SER A 4 28.82 -7.42 -21.83
CA SER A 4 29.21 -6.39 -20.86
C SER A 4 28.09 -6.28 -19.82
N TYR A 5 28.34 -6.80 -18.61
CA TYR A 5 27.50 -6.51 -17.45
C TYR A 5 27.85 -5.10 -16.95
N MET A 6 26.96 -4.13 -17.16
CA MET A 6 27.07 -2.85 -16.47
C MET A 6 26.69 -3.08 -15.01
N SER A 7 27.63 -2.80 -14.10
CA SER A 7 27.46 -3.00 -12.66
C SER A 7 26.54 -1.98 -11.99
N ASP A 8 26.20 -0.89 -12.68
CA ASP A 8 25.35 0.17 -12.14
C ASP A 8 23.90 -0.29 -12.06
N HIS A 9 23.44 -0.50 -10.82
CA HIS A 9 22.06 -0.78 -10.51
C HIS A 9 21.27 0.52 -10.60
N ASN A 10 20.29 0.57 -11.49
CA ASN A 10 19.42 1.72 -11.70
C ASN A 10 18.31 1.86 -10.64
N HIS A 11 18.29 1.00 -9.63
CA HIS A 11 17.27 0.98 -8.59
C HIS A 11 17.92 1.11 -7.20
N PRO A 12 17.34 1.94 -6.32
CA PRO A 12 17.78 1.99 -4.94
C PRO A 12 17.53 0.65 -4.25
N THR A 13 18.47 0.22 -3.41
CA THR A 13 18.35 -0.97 -2.55
C THR A 13 18.17 -0.56 -1.09
N GLY A 14 17.71 -1.49 -0.24
CA GLY A 14 17.46 -1.22 1.18
C GLY A 14 16.23 -0.32 1.43
N ASN A 15 16.32 0.60 2.41
CA ASN A 15 15.19 1.43 2.83
C ASN A 15 14.65 2.33 1.70
N ALA A 16 15.51 2.79 0.79
CA ALA A 16 15.09 3.60 -0.34
C ALA A 16 14.24 2.82 -1.36
N ASN A 17 14.24 1.49 -1.31
CA ASN A 17 13.35 0.66 -2.12
C ASN A 17 11.96 0.48 -1.49
N LEU A 18 11.80 0.78 -0.19
CA LEU A 18 10.59 0.45 0.55
C LEU A 18 9.32 0.92 -0.15
N PRO A 19 9.18 2.14 -0.69
CA PRO A 19 7.93 2.57 -1.36
C PRO A 19 7.51 1.67 -2.54
N PHE A 20 8.46 1.01 -3.18
CA PHE A 20 8.26 0.16 -4.36
C PHE A 20 8.03 -1.31 -4.02
N VAL A 21 8.23 -1.71 -2.76
CA VAL A 21 7.96 -3.08 -2.29
C VAL A 21 6.47 -3.27 -2.06
N GLN A 22 6.01 -4.51 -2.11
CA GLN A 22 4.63 -4.89 -1.85
C GLN A 22 4.19 -4.50 -0.43
N ILE A 23 2.96 -3.99 -0.30
CA ILE A 23 2.34 -3.68 1.00
C ILE A 23 2.19 -4.99 1.80
N PRO A 24 2.60 -5.01 3.08
CA PRO A 24 2.44 -6.14 3.96
C PRO A 24 0.99 -6.65 3.99
N LYS A 25 0.82 -7.97 4.10
CA LYS A 25 -0.49 -8.61 4.06
C LYS A 25 -1.42 -8.07 5.15
N GLU A 26 -0.93 -7.95 6.38
CA GLU A 26 -1.68 -7.43 7.53
C GLU A 26 -2.24 -6.03 7.26
N THR A 27 -1.42 -5.12 6.75
CA THR A 27 -1.85 -3.75 6.43
C THR A 27 -2.88 -3.73 5.31
N ARG A 28 -2.76 -4.62 4.32
CA ARG A 28 -3.72 -4.75 3.23
C ARG A 28 -5.07 -5.27 3.73
N GLU A 29 -5.06 -6.27 4.60
CA GLU A 29 -6.28 -6.84 5.20
C GLU A 29 -6.98 -5.81 6.09
N TYR A 30 -6.21 -5.01 6.84
CA TYR A 30 -6.74 -3.89 7.62
C TYR A 30 -7.44 -2.85 6.72
N ILE A 31 -6.78 -2.38 5.66
CA ILE A 31 -7.38 -1.46 4.67
C ILE A 31 -8.64 -2.07 4.05
N ALA A 32 -8.57 -3.34 3.64
CA ALA A 32 -9.71 -4.04 3.06
C ALA A 32 -10.90 -4.14 4.05
N GLY A 33 -10.63 -4.33 5.34
CA GLY A 33 -11.65 -4.29 6.38
C GLY A 33 -12.37 -2.94 6.47
N LEU A 34 -11.62 -1.84 6.44
CA LEU A 34 -12.18 -0.48 6.47
C LEU A 34 -12.97 -0.15 5.20
N LEU A 35 -12.48 -0.56 4.03
CA LEU A 35 -13.18 -0.40 2.75
C LEU A 35 -14.49 -1.20 2.71
N ARG A 36 -14.52 -2.41 3.26
CA ARG A 36 -15.75 -3.21 3.39
C ARG A 36 -16.78 -2.55 4.30
N GLN A 37 -16.33 -1.80 5.32
CA GLN A 37 -17.17 -0.97 6.18
C GLN A 37 -17.61 0.36 5.51
N LYS A 38 -17.28 0.57 4.24
CA LYS A 38 -17.61 1.79 3.46
C LYS A 38 -16.99 3.07 4.04
N ILE A 39 -15.85 2.94 4.71
CA ILE A 39 -15.08 4.09 5.16
C ILE A 39 -14.39 4.73 3.95
N ASP A 40 -14.44 6.07 3.87
CA ASP A 40 -13.85 6.81 2.77
C ASP A 40 -12.33 6.60 2.67
N PRO A 41 -11.77 6.36 1.46
CA PRO A 41 -10.34 6.15 1.25
C PRO A 41 -9.42 7.27 1.78
N THR A 42 -9.85 8.53 1.74
CA THR A 42 -9.07 9.64 2.30
C THR A 42 -9.05 9.62 3.83
N HIS A 43 -10.16 9.17 4.44
CA HIS A 43 -10.21 8.96 5.88
C HIS A 43 -9.37 7.76 6.30
N ILE A 44 -9.38 6.66 5.54
CA ILE A 44 -8.50 5.50 5.79
C ILE A 44 -7.03 5.91 5.73
N LEU A 45 -6.64 6.71 4.74
CA LEU A 45 -5.29 7.26 4.64
C LEU A 45 -4.94 8.07 5.89
N SER A 46 -5.86 8.91 6.37
CA SER A 46 -5.69 9.68 7.60
C SER A 46 -5.57 8.81 8.84
N ILE A 47 -6.23 7.65 8.92
CA ILE A 47 -6.10 6.73 10.05
C ILE A 47 -4.73 6.04 10.04
N ILE A 48 -4.27 5.61 8.86
CA ILE A 48 -2.98 4.92 8.68
C ILE A 48 -1.81 5.84 9.02
N HIS A 49 -1.87 7.10 8.58
CA HIS A 49 -0.86 8.11 8.91
C HIS A 49 -1.10 8.80 10.26
N GLY A 50 -2.35 8.79 10.74
CA GLY A 50 -2.81 9.52 11.92
C GLY A 50 -2.66 8.77 13.23
N GLY A 51 -2.48 7.44 13.21
CA GLY A 51 -1.99 6.67 14.36
C GLY A 51 -0.59 7.09 14.84
N VAL A 52 0.08 7.98 14.11
CA VAL A 52 1.35 8.63 14.48
C VAL A 52 1.14 9.83 15.43
N TYR A 53 -0.11 10.29 15.61
CA TYR A 53 -0.47 11.41 16.50
C TYR A 53 -1.15 10.96 17.81
N ASP A 54 -1.09 9.68 18.17
CA ASP A 54 -1.34 9.32 19.57
C ASP A 54 -0.20 9.93 20.39
N GLN A 55 -0.61 10.79 21.32
CA GLN A 55 0.16 11.84 21.98
C GLN A 55 1.34 11.33 22.84
N ASP A 56 1.52 10.01 22.94
CA ASP A 56 2.54 9.34 23.75
C ASP A 56 3.81 8.96 22.97
N ASP A 57 3.80 8.91 21.62
CA ASP A 57 4.94 8.47 20.79
C ASP A 57 5.85 9.62 20.29
N LEU A 58 5.60 10.85 20.74
CA LEU A 58 6.32 12.05 20.27
C LEU A 58 7.76 12.20 20.79
N PHE A 59 8.25 11.30 21.65
CA PHE A 59 9.55 11.46 22.31
C PHE A 59 10.63 10.42 21.96
N GLU A 60 10.38 9.40 21.14
CA GLU A 60 11.40 8.41 20.78
C GLU A 60 11.37 8.02 19.29
N ARG A 61 11.62 8.97 18.38
CA ARG A 61 12.10 8.61 17.05
C ARG A 61 13.61 8.37 17.10
N ASP A 62 13.99 7.23 17.63
CA ASP A 62 15.35 6.72 17.54
C ASP A 62 15.66 6.50 16.04
N GLU A 63 16.79 7.03 15.54
CA GLU A 63 17.21 6.92 14.13
C GLU A 63 17.44 5.45 13.67
N THR A 64 17.25 4.50 14.58
CA THR A 64 17.38 3.05 14.41
C THR A 64 16.08 2.36 14.00
N VAL A 65 14.92 3.03 14.05
CA VAL A 65 13.64 2.45 13.63
C VAL A 65 13.64 2.32 12.11
N LYS A 66 13.80 1.08 11.62
CA LYS A 66 13.68 0.77 10.19
C LYS A 66 12.29 1.17 9.72
N ALA A 67 12.22 2.19 8.86
CA ALA A 67 10.98 2.61 8.24
C ALA A 67 10.24 1.39 7.66
N ALA A 68 8.97 1.24 7.99
CA ALA A 68 8.14 0.15 7.49
C ALA A 68 7.49 0.55 6.15
N ARG A 69 7.25 -0.42 5.25
CA ARG A 69 6.50 -0.17 4.00
C ARG A 69 5.13 0.49 4.26
N SER A 70 4.51 0.17 5.39
CA SER A 70 3.21 0.71 5.81
C SER A 70 3.20 2.22 5.99
N GLU A 71 4.35 2.84 6.30
CA GLU A 71 4.48 4.30 6.44
C GLU A 71 4.40 5.01 5.08
N PHE A 72 4.64 4.30 3.99
CA PHE A 72 4.62 4.84 2.63
C PHE A 72 3.31 4.52 1.90
N ILE A 73 2.21 4.28 2.62
CA ILE A 73 0.92 4.02 1.99
C ILE A 73 0.38 5.32 1.40
N GLU A 74 0.08 5.30 0.11
CA GLU A 74 -0.52 6.43 -0.60
C GLU A 74 -2.00 6.16 -0.91
N LEU A 75 -2.76 7.21 -1.23
CA LEU A 75 -4.16 7.07 -1.65
C LEU A 75 -4.34 6.13 -2.85
N ARG A 76 -3.36 6.12 -3.77
CA ARG A 76 -3.36 5.21 -4.94
C ARG A 76 -3.37 3.74 -4.52
N ASP A 77 -2.71 3.40 -3.41
CA ASP A 77 -2.61 2.05 -2.92
C ASP A 77 -3.96 1.59 -2.34
N ILE A 78 -4.64 2.47 -1.60
CA ILE A 78 -5.98 2.22 -1.06
C ILE A 78 -6.99 2.02 -2.19
N ARG A 79 -6.98 2.89 -3.20
CA ARG A 79 -7.86 2.76 -4.38
C ARG A 79 -7.59 1.51 -5.19
N ARG A 80 -6.34 1.04 -5.27
CA ARG A 80 -6.01 -0.23 -5.92
C ARG A 80 -6.68 -1.39 -5.18
N ILE A 81 -6.61 -1.41 -3.84
CA ILE A 81 -7.24 -2.44 -3.01
C ILE A 81 -8.77 -2.37 -3.13
N GLU A 82 -9.35 -1.17 -3.15
CA GLU A 82 -10.78 -0.97 -3.38
C GLU A 82 -11.24 -1.58 -4.71
N LYS A 83 -10.48 -1.33 -5.79
CA LYS A 83 -10.78 -1.89 -7.11
C LYS A 83 -10.62 -3.42 -7.16
N GLU A 84 -9.63 -3.97 -6.45
CA GLU A 84 -9.47 -5.43 -6.32
C GLU A 84 -10.71 -6.05 -5.63
N ILE A 85 -11.20 -5.44 -4.55
CA ILE A 85 -12.41 -5.88 -3.84
C ILE A 85 -13.66 -5.76 -4.72
N GLU A 86 -13.76 -4.68 -5.50
CA GLU A 86 -14.87 -4.50 -6.45
C GLU A 86 -14.84 -5.60 -7.52
N ALA A 87 -13.67 -5.89 -8.09
CA ALA A 87 -13.49 -6.94 -9.10
C ALA A 87 -13.87 -8.33 -8.58
N GLU A 88 -13.66 -8.64 -7.29
CA GLU A 88 -14.13 -9.88 -6.67
C GLU A 88 -15.67 -9.98 -6.63
N ASN A 89 -16.37 -8.84 -6.56
CA ASN A 89 -17.83 -8.77 -6.42
C ASN A 89 -18.56 -8.58 -7.74
N VAL A 90 -17.90 -8.07 -8.79
CA VAL A 90 -18.49 -7.94 -10.11
C VAL A 90 -18.66 -9.33 -10.72
N ARG A 91 -19.91 -9.83 -10.68
CA ARG A 91 -20.34 -10.95 -11.52
C ARG A 91 -20.83 -10.36 -12.84
N LEU A 92 -20.10 -10.63 -13.92
CA LEU A 92 -20.57 -10.34 -15.27
C LEU A 92 -21.87 -11.11 -15.50
N HIS A 93 -22.92 -10.42 -15.96
CA HIS A 93 -24.14 -11.09 -16.36
C HIS A 93 -23.84 -11.92 -17.62
N PRO A 94 -24.38 -13.14 -17.76
CA PRO A 94 -24.16 -13.97 -18.95
C PRO A 94 -24.56 -13.27 -20.26
N ASP A 95 -25.47 -12.28 -20.18
CA ASP A 95 -25.98 -11.53 -21.33
C ASP A 95 -25.29 -10.17 -21.54
N ASP A 96 -24.28 -9.78 -20.73
CA ASP A 96 -23.53 -8.51 -20.90
C ASP A 96 -22.66 -8.49 -22.18
N GLY A 97 -22.74 -9.54 -23.03
CA GLY A 97 -22.00 -9.70 -24.28
C GLY A 97 -22.85 -9.87 -25.54
N GLU A 98 -24.18 -9.81 -25.47
CA GLU A 98 -24.99 -9.84 -26.70
C GLU A 98 -24.95 -8.48 -27.40
N SER A 99 -24.22 -8.41 -28.53
CA SER A 99 -24.18 -7.28 -29.48
C SER A 99 -25.04 -7.56 -30.71
#